data_AF-A0A9J6H1S5-F1
#
_entry.id   AF-A0A9J6H1S5-F1
#
_cell.length_a   1.000
_cell.length_b   1.000
_cell.length_c   1.000
_cell.angle_alpha   90.00
_cell.angle_beta   90.00
_cell.angle_gamma   90.00
#
_symmetry.space_group_name_H-M   'P 1'
#
loop_
_entity.id
_entity.type
_entity.pdbx_description
1 polymer ?
#
loop_
_entity_poly.entity_id
_entity_poly.type
_entity_poly.pdbx_seq_one_letter_code
_entity_poly.pdbx_strand_id
1 'polypeptide(L)'
;MVSLVASIVAKFSSTAAYMMMYQQSDELFPTPVRSFSVGVITALAGAFTAVMPYLIYLGRYGAWIPFLFLAILLTAAGIAASFLPETRGYPLCQTVEDAEKFGDDQKFFSFNRCVSENATQ
;
A
#
# COMPACT_ATOMS: atom_id res chain seq x y z
N MET A 1 5.34 -17.51 -25.23
CA MET A 1 4.45 -16.36 -25.46
C MET A 1 3.61 -16.05 -24.21
N VAL A 2 2.75 -16.96 -23.75
CA VAL A 2 1.84 -16.73 -22.60
C VAL A 2 2.57 -16.31 -21.31
N SER A 3 3.65 -16.99 -20.90
CA SER A 3 4.38 -16.65 -19.66
C SER A 3 5.04 -15.27 -19.68
N LEU A 4 5.40 -14.78 -20.86
CA LEU A 4 6.08 -13.50 -21.05
C LEU A 4 5.06 -12.36 -20.91
N VAL A 5 3.90 -12.49 -21.55
CA VAL A 5 2.76 -11.58 -21.38
C VAL A 5 2.31 -11.57 -19.92
N ALA A 6 2.15 -12.74 -19.29
CA ALA A 6 1.76 -12.84 -17.88
C ALA A 6 2.77 -12.14 -16.94
N SER A 7 4.07 -12.28 -17.22
CA SER A 7 5.13 -11.65 -16.41
C SER A 7 5.15 -10.13 -16.55
N ILE A 8 4.90 -9.60 -17.76
CA ILE A 8 4.82 -8.15 -17.99
C ILE A 8 3.59 -7.57 -17.28
N VAL A 9 2.42 -8.22 -17.41
CA VAL A 9 1.19 -7.80 -16.73
C VAL A 9 1.36 -7.83 -15.22
N ALA A 10 1.95 -8.91 -14.68
CA ALA A 10 2.22 -9.03 -13.25
C ALA A 10 3.16 -7.92 -12.75
N LYS A 11 4.27 -7.66 -13.45
CA LYS A 11 5.20 -6.58 -13.08
C LYS A 11 4.53 -5.21 -13.13
N PHE A 12 3.78 -4.94 -14.19
CA PHE A 12 3.07 -3.67 -14.35
C PHE A 12 2.06 -3.45 -13.21
N SER A 13 1.26 -4.47 -12.89
CA SER A 13 0.29 -4.41 -11.79
C SER A 13 0.96 -4.17 -10.44
N SER A 14 2.06 -4.87 -10.15
CA SER A 14 2.78 -4.70 -8.88
C SER A 14 3.39 -3.30 -8.75
N THR A 15 3.98 -2.76 -9.83
CA THR A 15 4.54 -1.40 -9.81
C THR A 15 3.44 -0.34 -9.67
N ALA A 16 2.33 -0.47 -10.38
CA ALA A 16 1.21 0.46 -10.29
C ALA A 16 0.61 0.49 -8.88
N ALA A 17 0.37 -0.69 -8.28
CA ALA A 17 -0.14 -0.79 -6.91
C ALA A 17 0.83 -0.18 -5.88
N TYR A 18 2.14 -0.42 -6.03
CA TYR A 18 3.14 0.15 -5.14
C TYR A 18 3.18 1.68 -5.20
N MET A 19 3.07 2.27 -6.40
CA MET A 19 3.03 3.73 -6.56
C MET A 19 1.79 4.35 -5.93
N MET A 20 0.62 3.72 -6.07
CA MET A 20 -0.62 4.19 -5.44
C MET A 20 -0.53 4.15 -3.92
N MET A 21 -0.09 3.02 -3.35
CA MET A 21 0.11 2.91 -1.90
C MET A 21 1.11 3.93 -1.35
N TYR A 22 2.20 4.17 -2.08
CA TYR A 22 3.20 5.15 -1.68
C TYR A 22 2.61 6.56 -1.66
N GLN A 23 1.86 6.93 -2.69
CA GLN A 23 1.16 8.22 -2.76
C GLN A 23 0.12 8.37 -1.64
N GLN A 24 -0.70 7.35 -1.39
CA GLN A 24 -1.69 7.37 -0.31
C GLN A 24 -1.03 7.50 1.06
N SER A 25 0.12 6.83 1.26
CA SER A 25 0.89 6.97 2.51
C SER A 25 1.36 8.41 2.70
N ASP A 26 1.85 9.04 1.64
CA ASP A 26 2.34 10.41 1.67
C ASP A 26 1.24 11.47 1.84
N GLU A 27 -0.01 11.13 1.52
CA GLU A 27 -1.19 11.96 1.75
C GLU A 27 -1.75 11.81 3.17
N LEU A 28 -1.62 10.61 3.74
CA LEU A 28 -2.12 10.30 5.09
C LEU A 28 -1.15 10.75 6.20
N PHE A 29 0.15 10.76 5.92
CA PHE A 29 1.18 11.11 6.91
C PHE A 29 1.56 12.61 6.82
N PRO A 30 1.29 13.43 7.86
CA PRO A 30 1.70 14.83 7.85
C PRO A 30 3.24 14.97 7.83
N THR A 31 3.74 16.11 7.34
CA THR A 31 5.17 16.40 7.14
C THR A 31 6.12 16.03 8.30
N PRO A 32 5.80 16.21 9.59
CA PRO A 32 6.70 15.80 10.68
C PRO A 32 6.87 14.28 10.82
N VAL A 33 5.87 13.48 10.43
CA VAL A 33 5.88 12.01 10.60
C VAL A 33 6.26 11.26 9.32
N ARG A 34 6.25 11.94 8.16
CA ARG A 34 6.60 11.33 6.86
C ARG A 34 8.03 10.79 6.81
N SER A 35 9.01 11.52 7.34
CA SER A 35 10.40 11.05 7.38
C SER A 35 10.58 9.85 8.33
N PHE A 36 9.79 9.82 9.41
CA PHE A 36 9.82 8.71 10.37
C PHE A 36 9.21 7.45 9.77
N SER A 37 8.06 7.55 9.10
CA SER A 37 7.39 6.39 8.48
C SER A 37 8.28 5.71 7.43
N VAL A 38 8.92 6.49 6.55
CA VAL A 38 9.85 5.95 5.54
C VAL A 38 11.04 5.24 6.20
N GLY A 39 11.55 5.75 7.32
CA GLY A 39 12.61 5.10 8.11
C GLY A 39 12.17 3.75 8.67
N VAL A 40 10.97 3.67 9.24
CA VAL A 40 10.39 2.42 9.78
C VAL A 40 10.14 1.42 8.66
N ILE A 41 9.56 1.84 7.54
CA ILE A 41 9.31 0.98 6.37
C ILE A 41 10.63 0.41 5.84
N THR A 42 11.68 1.21 5.77
CA THR A 42 13.01 0.77 5.30
C THR A 42 13.64 -0.25 6.25
N ALA A 43 13.52 -0.04 7.56
CA ALA A 43 14.01 -1.00 8.55
C ALA A 43 13.27 -2.34 8.46
N LEU A 44 11.94 -2.31 8.30
CA LEU A 44 11.12 -3.51 8.10
C LEU A 44 11.48 -4.21 6.78
N ALA A 45 11.64 -3.47 5.68
CA ALA A 45 12.06 -4.02 4.40
C ALA A 45 13.43 -4.72 4.50
N GLY A 46 14.36 -4.15 5.27
CA GLY A 46 15.64 -4.77 5.60
C GLY A 46 15.47 -6.10 6.34
N ALA A 47 14.61 -6.15 7.36
CA ALA A 47 14.30 -7.39 8.07
C ALA A 47 13.67 -8.45 7.16
N PHE A 48 12.72 -8.08 6.30
CA PHE A 48 12.14 -9.00 5.32
C PHE A 48 13.20 -9.53 4.35
N THR A 49 14.12 -8.68 3.89
CA THR A 49 15.24 -9.09 3.03
C THR A 49 16.14 -10.11 3.71
N ALA A 50 16.39 -9.96 5.02
CA ALA A 50 17.13 -10.94 5.81
C ALA A 50 16.38 -12.29 5.99
N VAL A 51 15.04 -12.26 5.98
CA VAL A 51 14.18 -13.46 6.09
C VAL A 51 14.04 -14.19 4.74
N MET A 52 14.17 -13.52 3.59
CA MET A 52 14.05 -14.12 2.26
C MET A 52 14.88 -15.39 2.01
N PRO A 53 16.18 -15.49 2.36
CA PRO A 53 16.94 -16.72 2.14
C PRO A 53 16.36 -17.93 2.88
N TYR A 54 15.73 -17.73 4.04
CA TYR A 54 15.03 -18.80 4.75
C TYR A 54 13.78 -19.30 4.00
N LEU A 55 13.01 -18.38 3.40
CA LEU A 55 11.84 -18.75 2.58
C LEU A 55 12.26 -19.54 1.33
N ILE A 56 13.37 -19.14 0.70
CA ILE A 56 13.93 -19.85 -0.47
C ILE A 56 14.42 -21.24 -0.06
N TYR A 57 15.08 -21.37 1.10
CA TYR A 57 15.52 -22.66 1.62
C TYR A 57 14.34 -23.61 1.85
N LEU A 58 13.23 -23.09 2.36
CA LEU A 58 11.99 -23.84 2.56
C LEU A 58 11.40 -24.35 1.23
N GLY A 59 11.66 -23.64 0.13
CA GLY A 59 11.31 -24.06 -1.22
C GLY A 59 11.94 -25.39 -1.68
N ARG A 60 12.98 -25.88 -0.98
CA ARG A 60 13.56 -27.21 -1.24
C ARG A 60 12.59 -28.35 -0.92
N TYR A 61 11.66 -28.14 0.01
CA TYR A 61 10.59 -29.10 0.33
C TYR A 61 9.40 -29.01 -0.64
N GLY A 62 9.32 -27.92 -1.42
CA GLY A 62 8.30 -27.72 -2.44
C GLY A 62 8.30 -26.30 -2.97
N ALA A 63 8.39 -26.15 -4.31
CA ALA A 63 8.42 -24.84 -4.97
C ALA A 63 7.15 -23.99 -4.72
N TRP A 64 6.04 -24.62 -4.36
CA TRP A 64 4.72 -24.02 -4.11
C TRP A 64 4.62 -23.30 -2.75
N ILE A 65 5.44 -23.69 -1.77
CA ILE A 65 5.44 -23.13 -0.41
C ILE A 65 5.74 -21.62 -0.40
N PRO A 66 6.85 -21.13 -1.01
CA PRO A 66 7.13 -19.70 -1.02
C PRO A 66 6.09 -18.89 -1.81
N PHE A 67 5.52 -19.45 -2.88
CA PHE A 67 4.46 -18.77 -3.65
C PHE A 67 3.17 -18.60 -2.83
N LEU A 68 2.76 -19.62 -2.08
CA LEU A 68 1.60 -19.52 -1.20
C LEU A 68 1.82 -18.48 -0.09
N PHE A 69 3.01 -18.47 0.51
CA PHE A 69 3.35 -17.50 1.55
C PHE A 69 3.24 -16.05 1.04
N LEU A 70 3.83 -15.78 -0.13
CA LEU A 70 3.74 -14.47 -0.78
C LEU A 70 2.29 -14.13 -1.15
N ALA A 71 1.52 -15.08 -1.66
CA ALA A 71 0.11 -14.85 -2.02
C ALA A 71 -0.76 -14.50 -0.80
N ILE A 72 -0.56 -15.18 0.33
CA ILE A 72 -1.27 -14.89 1.58
C ILE A 72 -0.93 -13.48 2.09
N LEU A 73 0.37 -13.12 2.09
CA LEU A 73 0.81 -11.78 2.49
C LEU A 73 0.24 -10.68 1.59
N LEU A 74 0.28 -10.87 0.26
CA LEU A 74 -0.29 -9.90 -0.68
C LEU A 74 -1.80 -9.76 -0.51
N THR A 75 -2.50 -10.87 -0.28
CA THR A 75 -3.96 -10.85 -0.08
C THR A 75 -4.31 -10.12 1.22
N ALA A 76 -3.60 -10.41 2.31
CA ALA A 76 -3.78 -9.70 3.57
C ALA A 76 -3.48 -8.20 3.44
N ALA A 77 -2.41 -7.84 2.73
CA ALA A 77 -2.05 -6.45 2.46
C ALA A 77 -3.10 -5.74 1.61
N GLY A 78 -3.63 -6.38 0.56
CA GLY A 78 -4.69 -5.83 -0.29
C GLY A 78 -6.01 -5.65 0.46
N ILE A 79 -6.37 -6.59 1.33
CA ILE A 79 -7.52 -6.46 2.23
C ILE A 79 -7.31 -5.26 3.15
N ALA A 80 -6.18 -5.18 3.84
CA ALA A 80 -5.85 -4.06 4.73
C ALA A 80 -5.82 -2.71 3.99
N ALA A 81 -5.33 -2.67 2.76
CA ALA A 81 -5.34 -1.48 1.91
C ALA A 81 -6.76 -1.05 1.52
N SER A 82 -7.66 -2.02 1.34
CA SER A 82 -9.08 -1.73 1.12
C SER A 82 -9.74 -1.12 2.36
N PHE A 83 -9.12 -1.24 3.55
CA PHE A 83 -9.56 -0.54 4.76
C PHE A 83 -9.18 0.94 4.82
N LEU A 84 -8.27 1.41 3.96
CA LEU A 84 -7.91 2.82 3.94
C LEU A 84 -8.99 3.65 3.22
N PRO A 85 -9.42 4.78 3.81
CA PRO A 85 -10.29 5.72 3.11
C PRO A 85 -9.57 6.32 1.89
N GLU A 86 -10.31 6.57 0.82
CA GLU A 86 -9.77 7.19 -0.39
C GLU A 86 -9.37 8.65 -0.11
N THR A 87 -8.08 8.97 -0.28
CA THR A 87 -7.50 10.30 -0.01
C THR A 87 -7.67 11.29 -1.16
N ARG A 88 -8.13 10.82 -2.33
CA ARG A 88 -8.18 11.61 -3.56
C ARG A 88 -9.17 12.78 -3.47
N GLY A 89 -8.64 13.99 -3.56
CA GLY A 89 -9.42 15.23 -3.66
C GLY A 89 -9.64 15.98 -2.35
N TYR A 90 -9.03 15.54 -1.25
CA TYR A 90 -8.98 16.29 0.00
C TYR A 90 -7.71 17.15 0.10
N PRO A 91 -7.74 18.30 0.79
CA PRO A 91 -6.55 19.07 1.06
C PRO A 91 -5.55 18.26 1.90
N LEU A 92 -4.27 18.39 1.59
CA LEU A 92 -3.21 17.65 2.27
C LEU A 92 -3.12 18.06 3.75
N CYS A 93 -3.24 17.11 4.67
CA CYS A 93 -3.12 17.39 6.10
C CYS A 93 -1.74 17.94 6.44
N GLN A 94 -1.66 19.22 6.78
CA GLN A 94 -0.40 19.88 7.13
C GLN A 94 -0.05 19.73 8.62
N THR A 95 -1.05 19.45 9.47
CA THR A 95 -0.88 19.32 10.93
C THR A 95 -1.42 17.98 11.44
N VAL A 96 -0.98 17.59 12.63
CA VAL A 96 -1.40 16.34 13.27
C VAL A 96 -2.89 16.41 13.68
N GLU A 97 -3.38 17.57 14.13
CA GLU A 97 -4.82 17.74 14.44
C GLU A 97 -5.74 17.58 13.21
N ASP A 98 -5.23 17.84 12.00
CA ASP A 98 -5.98 17.67 10.77
C ASP A 98 -6.03 16.18 10.35
N ALA A 99 -4.94 15.44 10.61
CA ALA A 99 -4.88 14.00 10.41
C ALA A 99 -5.84 13.23 11.37
N GLU A 100 -6.06 13.72 12.59
CA GLU A 100 -7.01 13.10 13.54
C GLU A 100 -8.47 13.22 13.08
N LYS A 101 -8.83 14.31 12.38
CA LYS A 101 -10.20 14.52 11.86
C LYS A 101 -10.47 13.80 10.54
N PHE A 102 -9.42 13.36 9.84
CA PHE A 102 -9.51 12.74 8.52
C PHE A 102 -10.23 11.38 8.50
N GLY A 103 -10.52 10.79 9.66
CA GLY A 103 -11.18 9.48 9.80
C GLY A 103 -12.69 9.49 10.07
N ASP A 104 -13.28 10.61 10.51
CA ASP A 104 -14.65 10.62 11.06
C ASP A 104 -15.76 10.62 10.00
N ASP A 105 -15.50 11.17 8.80
CA ASP A 105 -16.51 11.39 7.76
C ASP A 105 -16.48 10.42 6.56
N GLN A 106 -15.54 9.45 6.55
CA GLN A 106 -15.32 8.60 5.36
C GLN A 106 -16.03 7.24 5.47
N LYS A 107 -16.96 6.98 4.55
CA LYS A 107 -17.58 5.66 4.39
C LYS A 107 -16.72 4.75 3.52
N PHE A 108 -16.36 3.58 4.06
CA PHE A 108 -15.52 2.53 3.47
C PHE A 108 -15.75 2.19 1.99
N PHE A 109 -17.00 2.22 1.52
CA PHE A 109 -17.41 1.74 0.18
C PHE A 109 -18.01 2.85 -0.70
N SER A 110 -17.57 4.10 -0.56
CA SER A 110 -17.99 5.18 -1.46
C SER A 110 -17.18 5.20 -2.77
N PHE A 111 -17.36 4.18 -3.62
CA PHE A 111 -16.71 4.04 -4.94
C PHE A 111 -17.07 5.16 -5.95
N ASN A 112 -18.02 6.05 -5.63
CA ASN A 112 -18.51 7.07 -6.56
C ASN A 112 -18.74 8.43 -5.87
N ARG A 113 -17.66 9.15 -5.56
CA ARG A 113 -17.71 10.61 -5.49
C ARG A 113 -16.69 11.20 -6.46
N CYS A 114 -17.18 11.64 -7.62
CA CYS A 114 -16.56 12.80 -8.26
C CYS A 114 -16.54 13.91 -7.22
N VAL A 115 -15.36 14.48 -6.99
CA VAL A 115 -15.19 15.75 -6.29
C VAL A 115 -16.22 16.70 -6.86
N SER A 116 -17.21 17.06 -6.04
CA SER A 116 -18.01 18.25 -6.30
C SER A 116 -17.07 19.41 -6.09
N GLU A 117 -16.53 19.92 -7.19
CA GLU A 117 -15.96 21.24 -7.35
C GLU A 117 -16.95 22.26 -6.78
N ASN A 118 -16.94 22.51 -5.46
CA ASN A 118 -17.62 23.62 -4.76
C ASN A 118 -17.48 23.58 -3.22
N ALA A 119 -16.25 23.52 -2.72
CA ALA A 119 -15.88 24.05 -1.39
C ALA A 119 -14.35 24.15 -1.41
N THR A 120 -13.66 25.28 -1.41
CA THR A 120 -13.91 26.66 -0.96
C THR A 120 -12.63 27.39 -1.43
N GLN A 121 -12.67 28.36 -2.36
CA GLN A 121 -12.91 29.79 -2.06
C GLN A 121 -13.02 30.15 -0.58
#